data_AF-A0A1B6JZ81-F1
#
_entry.id   AF-A0A1B6JZ81-F1
#
_cell.length_a   1.000
_cell.length_b   1.000
_cell.length_c   1.000
_cell.angle_alpha   90.00
_cell.angle_beta   90.00
_cell.angle_gamma   90.00
#
_symmetry.space_group_name_H-M   'P 1'
#
loop_
_entity.id
_entity.type
_entity.pdbx_description
1 polymer ?
#
loop_
_entity_poly.entity_id
_entity_poly.type
_entity_poly.pdbx_seq_one_letter_code
_entity_poly.pdbx_strand_id
1 'polypeptide(L)'
;MMTTGVEGLVITKSSQLKKQAHNFELVSFSKHKKNKLKNDSDELGNVKDPVSVDMKKARFEVYKFSKSDLNFSNRQKSNVDLAIQLGARPPKNEAKNYKKLKEEKREEAVIKEETKYFKEISRNFKMKMDNRTKTPHHKLTKSKQNGILNAYGKAKLKSTMKSKR
;
A
#
# COMPACT_ATOMS: atom_id res chain seq x y z
N MET A 1 -72.43 -42.40 -1.41
CA MET A 1 -71.37 -42.20 -0.40
C MET A 1 -71.38 -40.73 0.00
N MET A 2 -71.65 -40.43 1.27
CA MET A 2 -71.70 -39.07 1.78
C MET A 2 -70.28 -38.54 2.00
N THR A 3 -69.94 -37.38 1.45
CA THR A 3 -68.73 -36.64 1.82
C THR A 3 -69.15 -35.46 2.68
N THR A 4 -68.96 -35.60 3.99
CA THR A 4 -69.06 -34.52 4.97
C THR A 4 -67.90 -33.55 4.78
N GLY A 5 -68.14 -32.45 4.08
CA GLY A 5 -67.22 -31.31 3.98
C GLY A 5 -67.69 -30.21 4.91
N VAL A 6 -66.81 -29.78 5.82
CA VAL A 6 -67.06 -28.79 6.88
C VAL A 6 -67.60 -27.47 6.30
N GLU A 7 -68.79 -27.07 6.74
CA GLU A 7 -69.45 -25.82 6.38
C GLU A 7 -68.66 -24.63 6.95
N GLY A 8 -68.03 -23.83 6.09
CA GLY A 8 -67.39 -22.56 6.50
C GLY A 8 -66.00 -22.27 5.93
N LEU A 9 -65.40 -23.16 5.14
CA LEU A 9 -64.10 -22.89 4.52
C LEU A 9 -64.27 -22.26 3.12
N VAL A 10 -63.88 -20.99 2.97
CA VAL A 10 -63.84 -20.32 1.66
C VAL A 10 -62.75 -20.97 0.80
N ILE A 11 -63.16 -21.65 -0.27
CA ILE A 11 -62.25 -22.26 -1.24
C ILE A 11 -61.49 -21.14 -1.97
N THR A 12 -60.19 -21.01 -1.70
CA THR A 12 -59.32 -20.03 -2.37
C THR A 12 -58.87 -20.55 -3.74
N LYS A 13 -58.56 -19.65 -4.69
CA LYS A 13 -58.07 -20.04 -6.04
C LYS A 13 -56.87 -20.99 -6.00
N SER A 14 -56.01 -20.89 -4.99
CA SER A 14 -54.86 -21.78 -4.79
C SER A 14 -55.26 -23.20 -4.37
N SER A 15 -56.38 -23.38 -3.66
CA SER A 15 -56.92 -24.69 -3.30
C SER A 15 -57.49 -25.45 -4.51
N GLN A 16 -57.93 -24.72 -5.55
CA GLN A 16 -58.42 -25.30 -6.80
C GLN A 16 -57.31 -25.73 -7.76
N LEU A 17 -56.06 -25.31 -7.51
CA LEU A 17 -54.88 -25.81 -8.24
C LEU A 17 -54.53 -27.21 -7.72
N LYS A 18 -55.43 -28.17 -7.96
CA LYS A 18 -55.10 -29.59 -7.94
C LYS A 18 -53.94 -29.78 -8.90
N LYS A 19 -52.83 -30.33 -8.40
CA LYS A 19 -51.61 -30.75 -9.09
C LYS A 19 -51.84 -31.06 -10.58
N GLN A 20 -51.88 -30.02 -11.42
CA GLN A 20 -51.71 -30.22 -12.85
C GLN A 20 -50.22 -30.45 -12.98
N ALA A 21 -49.85 -31.72 -13.13
CA ALA A 21 -48.55 -32.07 -13.66
C ALA A 21 -48.53 -31.52 -15.09
N HIS A 22 -48.24 -30.23 -15.24
CA HIS A 22 -47.79 -29.69 -16.49
C HIS A 22 -46.56 -30.52 -16.84
N ASN A 23 -46.58 -31.18 -18.00
CA ASN A 23 -45.40 -31.82 -18.57
C ASN A 23 -44.37 -30.70 -18.78
N PHE A 24 -43.52 -30.47 -17.79
CA PHE A 24 -42.48 -29.47 -17.89
C PHE A 24 -41.28 -30.14 -18.55
N GLU A 25 -40.92 -29.65 -19.72
CA GLU A 25 -39.69 -30.05 -20.38
C GLU A 25 -38.54 -29.27 -19.74
N LEU A 26 -37.71 -29.97 -18.95
CA LEU A 26 -36.52 -29.37 -18.36
C LEU A 26 -35.43 -29.25 -19.44
N VAL A 27 -35.42 -28.14 -20.16
CA VAL A 27 -34.31 -27.79 -21.06
C VAL A 27 -33.16 -27.25 -20.21
N SER A 28 -32.21 -28.12 -19.87
CA SER A 28 -31.01 -27.74 -19.13
C SER A 28 -29.90 -27.27 -20.08
N PHE A 29 -29.46 -26.02 -19.94
CA PHE A 29 -28.29 -25.51 -20.66
C PHE A 29 -27.04 -25.66 -19.80
N SER A 30 -26.22 -26.66 -20.10
CA SER A 30 -24.87 -26.76 -19.55
C SER A 30 -23.97 -25.76 -20.29
N LYS A 31 -23.57 -24.70 -19.60
CA LYS A 31 -22.53 -23.80 -20.13
C LYS A 31 -21.22 -24.59 -20.16
N HIS A 32 -20.75 -24.93 -21.36
CA HIS A 32 -19.38 -25.43 -21.52
C HIS A 32 -18.44 -24.39 -20.89
N LYS A 33 -17.78 -24.76 -19.78
CA LYS A 33 -16.66 -23.98 -19.28
C LYS A 33 -15.64 -24.02 -20.40
N LYS A 34 -15.43 -22.89 -21.08
CA LYS A 34 -14.25 -22.72 -21.92
C LYS A 34 -13.09 -23.09 -21.00
N ASN A 35 -12.38 -24.16 -21.34
CA ASN A 35 -11.06 -24.37 -20.77
C ASN A 35 -10.35 -23.06 -21.03
N LYS A 36 -10.08 -22.30 -19.96
CA LYS A 36 -9.04 -21.29 -20.06
C LYS A 36 -7.85 -22.12 -20.49
N LEU A 37 -7.46 -22.01 -21.76
CA LEU A 37 -6.05 -22.10 -22.08
C LEU A 37 -5.43 -21.23 -21.01
N LYS A 38 -4.79 -21.89 -20.04
CA LYS A 38 -3.81 -21.18 -19.27
C LYS A 38 -2.87 -20.73 -20.37
N ASN A 39 -2.92 -19.44 -20.70
CA ASN A 39 -1.77 -18.82 -21.31
C ASN A 39 -0.74 -18.83 -20.18
N ASP A 40 -0.21 -20.02 -19.89
CA ASP A 40 1.07 -20.23 -19.28
C ASP A 40 2.06 -19.82 -20.38
N SER A 41 2.08 -18.53 -20.72
CA SER A 41 3.21 -17.91 -21.42
C SER A 41 4.39 -17.76 -20.44
N ASP A 42 4.60 -18.78 -19.62
CA ASP A 42 5.58 -18.88 -18.55
C ASP A 42 6.09 -20.32 -18.42
N GLU A 43 5.91 -21.19 -19.43
CA GLU A 43 6.83 -22.32 -19.57
C GLU A 43 8.15 -21.86 -20.21
N LEU A 44 9.13 -21.68 -19.33
CA LEU A 44 10.44 -22.33 -19.47
C LEU A 44 11.14 -22.13 -20.82
N GLY A 45 11.54 -20.89 -21.07
CA GLY A 45 12.42 -20.52 -22.17
C GLY A 45 13.52 -19.59 -21.70
N ASN A 46 14.43 -20.10 -20.86
CA ASN A 46 15.86 -19.84 -20.93
C ASN A 46 16.52 -20.44 -19.69
N VAL A 47 17.53 -21.26 -19.94
CA VAL A 47 18.63 -21.52 -19.02
C VAL A 47 19.11 -20.15 -18.52
N LYS A 48 18.65 -19.73 -17.35
CA LYS A 48 19.13 -18.52 -16.68
C LYS A 48 20.05 -19.00 -15.61
N ASP A 49 21.30 -18.59 -15.71
CA ASP A 49 22.30 -18.70 -14.67
C ASP A 49 21.65 -18.44 -13.29
N PRO A 50 22.04 -19.17 -12.23
CA PRO A 50 21.45 -19.05 -10.89
C PRO A 50 21.58 -17.63 -10.26
N VAL A 51 22.18 -16.69 -10.98
CA VAL A 51 22.50 -15.32 -10.54
C VAL A 51 21.60 -14.25 -11.18
N SER A 52 20.90 -14.54 -12.29
CA SER A 52 20.08 -13.52 -12.98
C SER A 52 18.64 -13.47 -12.45
N VAL A 53 18.44 -12.81 -11.31
CA VAL A 53 17.10 -12.57 -10.76
C VAL A 53 16.36 -11.57 -11.65
N ASP A 54 15.24 -12.00 -12.23
CA ASP A 54 14.33 -11.10 -12.94
C ASP A 54 13.63 -10.20 -11.91
N MET A 55 14.06 -8.94 -11.86
CA MET A 55 13.54 -7.96 -10.91
C MET A 55 12.02 -7.78 -11.01
N LYS A 56 11.41 -7.97 -12.18
CA LYS A 56 9.95 -7.86 -12.34
C LYS A 56 9.24 -9.01 -11.61
N LYS A 57 9.77 -10.23 -11.74
CA LYS A 57 9.25 -11.42 -11.04
C LYS A 57 9.48 -11.29 -9.54
N ALA A 58 10.68 -10.92 -9.10
CA ALA A 58 10.99 -10.71 -7.69
C ALA A 58 10.07 -9.67 -7.02
N ARG A 59 9.82 -8.53 -7.69
CA ARG A 59 8.88 -7.51 -7.19
C ARG A 59 7.46 -8.08 -7.04
N PHE A 60 7.01 -8.87 -8.00
CA PHE A 60 5.69 -9.49 -7.96
C PHE A 60 5.57 -10.52 -6.83
N GLU A 61 6.61 -11.33 -6.61
CA GLU A 61 6.66 -12.31 -5.52
C GLU A 61 6.66 -11.64 -4.15
N VAL A 62 7.47 -10.59 -3.96
CA VAL A 62 7.45 -9.79 -2.72
C VAL A 62 6.07 -9.19 -2.49
N TYR A 63 5.43 -8.66 -3.52
CA TYR A 63 4.08 -8.12 -3.43
C TYR A 63 3.04 -9.19 -3.05
N LYS A 64 3.10 -10.37 -3.68
CA LYS A 64 2.22 -11.49 -3.38
C LYS A 64 2.41 -11.98 -1.95
N PHE A 65 3.66 -12.10 -1.50
CA PHE A 65 4.03 -12.49 -0.15
C PHE A 65 3.51 -11.49 0.88
N SER A 66 3.71 -10.19 0.63
CA SER A 66 3.17 -9.12 1.48
C SER A 66 1.65 -9.20 1.62
N LYS A 67 0.93 -9.58 0.55
CA LYS A 67 -0.53 -9.77 0.61
C LYS A 67 -0.97 -11.06 1.31
N SER A 68 -0.16 -12.12 1.25
CA SER A 68 -0.55 -13.42 1.82
C SER A 68 -0.54 -13.43 3.35
N ASP A 69 0.29 -12.61 3.98
CA ASP A 69 0.40 -12.52 5.45
C ASP A 69 -0.66 -11.58 6.08
N LEU A 70 -1.44 -10.88 5.26
CA LEU A 70 -2.48 -9.98 5.76
C LEU A 70 -3.73 -10.76 6.20
N ASN A 71 -4.25 -10.38 7.39
CA ASN A 71 -5.59 -10.73 7.86
C ASN A 71 -6.66 -10.42 6.80
N PHE A 72 -7.78 -11.17 6.81
CA PHE A 72 -8.82 -11.06 5.79
C PHE A 72 -9.31 -9.63 5.53
N SER A 73 -9.63 -8.88 6.59
CA SER A 73 -10.07 -7.48 6.49
C SER A 73 -9.02 -6.58 5.82
N ASN A 74 -7.75 -6.73 6.19
CA ASN A 74 -6.65 -5.94 5.63
C ASN A 74 -6.37 -6.31 4.17
N ARG A 75 -6.49 -7.60 3.83
CA ARG A 75 -6.37 -8.08 2.44
C ARG A 75 -7.46 -7.50 1.56
N GLN A 76 -8.70 -7.44 2.04
CA GLN A 76 -9.81 -6.84 1.31
C GLN A 76 -9.59 -5.35 1.07
N LYS A 77 -9.14 -4.60 2.09
CA LYS A 77 -8.77 -3.18 1.94
C LYS A 77 -7.69 -3.00 0.88
N SER A 78 -6.59 -3.76 0.96
CA SER A 78 -5.49 -3.70 -0.02
C SER A 78 -5.94 -4.03 -1.46
N ASN A 79 -6.92 -4.92 -1.62
CA ASN A 79 -7.48 -5.23 -2.94
C ASN A 79 -8.38 -4.11 -3.47
N VAL A 80 -9.19 -3.48 -2.60
CA VAL A 80 -9.99 -2.31 -2.96
C VAL A 80 -9.09 -1.14 -3.36
N ASP A 81 -8.04 -0.87 -2.58
CA ASP A 81 -7.08 0.20 -2.87
C ASP A 81 -6.38 -0.02 -4.22
N LEU A 82 -5.94 -1.25 -4.49
CA LEU A 82 -5.37 -1.62 -5.79
C LEU A 82 -6.39 -1.38 -6.92
N ALA A 83 -7.64 -1.82 -6.73
CA ALA A 83 -8.67 -1.63 -7.75
C ALA A 83 -8.89 -0.14 -8.05
N ILE A 84 -8.92 0.71 -7.01
CA ILE A 84 -9.02 2.17 -7.16
C ILE A 84 -7.82 2.75 -7.91
N GLN A 85 -6.60 2.32 -7.60
CA GLN A 85 -5.38 2.73 -8.33
C GLN A 85 -5.43 2.34 -9.81
N LEU A 86 -6.07 1.21 -10.14
CA LEU A 86 -6.31 0.76 -11.51
C LEU A 86 -7.50 1.47 -12.19
N GLY A 87 -8.12 2.44 -11.52
CA GLY A 87 -9.22 3.25 -12.07
C GLY A 87 -10.63 2.72 -11.74
N ALA A 88 -10.77 1.73 -10.85
CA ALA A 88 -12.08 1.34 -10.38
C ALA A 88 -12.73 2.47 -9.57
N ARG A 89 -14.07 2.57 -9.65
CA ARG A 89 -14.82 3.52 -8.84
C ARG A 89 -14.76 3.12 -7.35
N PRO A 90 -14.43 4.05 -6.44
CA PRO A 90 -14.38 3.75 -5.01
C PRO A 90 -15.76 3.33 -4.48
N PRO A 91 -15.81 2.45 -3.46
CA PRO A 91 -17.07 2.04 -2.85
C PRO A 91 -17.79 3.23 -2.21
N LYS A 92 -19.12 3.18 -2.19
CA LYS A 92 -19.96 4.22 -1.59
C LYS A 92 -19.86 4.14 -0.06
N ASN A 93 -19.68 5.28 0.59
CA ASN A 93 -19.70 5.37 2.05
C ASN A 93 -21.08 5.06 2.61
N GLU A 94 -21.12 4.55 3.84
CA GLU A 94 -22.35 4.31 4.58
C GLU A 94 -23.13 5.60 4.81
N ALA A 95 -24.47 5.50 4.75
CA ALA A 95 -25.33 6.63 5.02
C ALA A 95 -25.36 6.90 6.53
N LYS A 96 -24.80 8.04 6.95
CA LYS A 96 -24.81 8.51 8.35
C LYS A 96 -25.67 9.76 8.51
N ASN A 97 -26.21 9.98 9.71
CA ASN A 97 -26.89 11.23 10.04
C ASN A 97 -25.89 12.40 10.00
N TYR A 98 -26.28 13.49 9.33
CA TYR A 98 -25.41 14.65 9.12
C TYR A 98 -24.89 15.29 10.42
N LYS A 99 -25.72 15.37 11.47
CA LYS A 99 -25.30 15.98 12.75
C LYS A 99 -24.13 15.20 13.36
N LYS A 100 -24.26 13.87 13.41
CA LYS A 100 -23.21 12.95 13.89
C LYS A 100 -21.95 13.01 13.04
N LEU A 101 -22.11 13.00 11.70
CA LEU A 101 -20.97 13.09 10.78
C LEU A 101 -20.20 14.40 10.94
N LYS A 102 -20.89 15.51 11.25
CA LYS A 102 -20.25 16.81 11.49
C LYS A 102 -19.45 16.80 12.80
N GLU A 103 -19.97 16.16 13.85
CA GLU A 103 -19.27 15.99 15.13
C GLU A 103 -18.02 15.11 14.96
N GLU A 104 -18.16 13.93 14.34
CA GLU A 104 -17.03 13.02 14.03
C GLU A 104 -15.90 13.77 13.29
N LYS A 105 -16.25 14.58 12.28
CA LYS A 105 -15.26 15.36 11.52
C LYS A 105 -14.54 16.43 12.35
N ARG A 106 -15.21 17.05 13.32
CA ARG A 106 -14.57 18.03 14.21
C ARG A 106 -13.60 17.33 15.14
N GLU A 107 -14.00 16.23 15.75
CA GLU A 107 -13.14 15.42 16.62
C GLU A 107 -11.91 14.91 15.86
N GLU A 108 -12.09 14.38 14.66
CA GLU A 108 -10.98 13.97 13.79
C GLU A 108 -10.03 15.12 13.45
N ALA A 109 -10.53 16.34 13.27
CA ALA A 109 -9.69 17.49 12.96
C ALA A 109 -8.79 17.85 14.15
N VAL A 110 -9.35 17.87 15.36
CA VAL A 110 -8.61 18.11 16.61
C VAL A 110 -7.51 17.06 16.79
N ILE A 111 -7.85 15.77 16.66
CA ILE A 111 -6.86 14.66 16.76
C ILE A 111 -5.78 14.78 15.68
N LYS A 112 -6.13 15.19 14.46
CA LYS A 112 -5.15 15.42 13.38
C LYS A 112 -4.21 16.57 13.70
N GLU A 113 -4.68 17.65 14.32
CA GLU A 113 -3.84 18.77 14.74
C GLU A 113 -2.91 18.37 15.89
N GLU A 114 -3.41 17.68 16.91
CA GLU A 114 -2.61 17.14 18.01
C GLU A 114 -1.52 16.20 17.49
N THR A 115 -1.88 15.23 16.65
CA THR A 115 -0.90 14.28 16.09
C THR A 115 0.14 14.95 15.19
N LYS A 116 -0.22 16.00 14.45
CA LYS A 116 0.75 16.82 13.71
C LYS A 116 1.71 17.52 14.67
N TYR A 117 1.18 18.16 15.71
CA TYR A 117 1.98 18.82 16.74
C TYR A 117 2.98 17.85 17.40
N PHE A 118 2.53 16.66 17.79
CA PHE A 118 3.43 15.63 18.34
C PHE A 118 4.49 15.14 17.34
N LYS A 119 4.13 14.97 16.05
CA LYS A 119 5.10 14.61 14.99
C LYS A 119 6.14 15.70 14.79
N GLU A 120 5.74 16.96 14.83
CA GLU A 120 6.64 18.11 14.71
C GLU A 120 7.59 18.20 15.91
N ILE A 121 7.09 18.03 17.14
CA ILE A 121 7.94 17.95 18.34
C ILE A 121 8.94 16.81 18.20
N SER A 122 8.48 15.61 17.83
CA SER A 122 9.34 14.44 17.67
C SER A 122 10.43 14.68 16.61
N ARG A 123 10.07 15.27 15.46
CA ARG A 123 11.02 15.63 14.41
C ARG A 123 12.04 16.66 14.89
N ASN A 124 11.58 17.71 15.57
CA ASN A 124 12.44 18.77 16.11
C ASN A 124 13.38 18.25 17.20
N PHE A 125 12.91 17.32 18.03
CA PHE A 125 13.73 16.64 19.04
C PHE A 125 14.81 15.77 18.39
N LYS A 126 14.43 14.95 17.39
CA LYS A 126 15.38 14.12 16.64
C LYS A 126 16.46 14.96 15.94
N MET A 127 16.08 16.05 15.26
CA MET A 127 17.03 16.96 14.61
C MET A 127 17.98 17.62 15.63
N LYS A 128 17.48 17.97 16.83
CA LYS A 128 18.33 18.49 17.92
C LYS A 128 19.28 17.44 18.49
N MET A 129 18.97 16.15 18.43
CA MET A 129 19.88 15.06 18.84
C MET A 129 20.91 14.75 17.76
N ASP A 130 20.49 14.64 16.50
CA ASP A 130 21.38 14.36 15.35
C ASP A 130 22.40 15.48 15.09
N ASN A 131 22.11 16.72 15.51
CA ASN A 131 23.04 17.84 15.42
C ASN A 131 24.02 17.93 16.61
N ARG A 132 23.79 17.21 17.71
CA ARG A 132 24.73 17.17 18.86
C ARG A 132 25.86 16.16 18.66
N THR A 133 25.63 15.12 17.87
CA THR A 133 26.67 14.12 17.51
C THR A 133 27.57 14.60 16.37
N LYS A 134 27.16 15.62 15.60
CA LYS A 134 28.01 16.34 14.65
C LYS A 134 28.77 17.45 15.37
N THR A 135 29.63 17.10 16.31
CA THR A 135 30.69 18.04 16.68
C THR A 135 31.52 18.33 15.42
N PRO A 136 31.93 19.58 15.17
CA PRO A 136 32.74 19.94 14.01
C PRO A 136 34.20 19.51 14.22
N HIS A 137 34.44 18.25 14.59
CA HIS A 137 35.79 17.71 14.83
C HIS A 137 36.41 17.03 13.60
N HIS A 138 35.86 17.24 12.40
CA HIS A 138 36.43 16.70 11.18
C HIS A 138 36.71 17.77 10.11
N LYS A 139 37.33 18.88 10.51
CA LYS A 139 38.34 19.53 9.66
C LYS A 139 39.70 19.02 10.10
N LEU A 140 39.98 17.76 9.77
CA LEU A 140 41.35 17.33 9.59
C LEU A 140 41.94 18.24 8.50
N THR A 141 42.66 19.27 8.93
CA THR A 141 43.67 19.94 8.11
C THR A 141 44.76 18.92 7.81
N LYS A 142 44.47 17.93 6.95
CA LYS A 142 45.47 17.15 6.22
C LYS A 142 46.05 18.03 5.12
N SER A 143 46.56 19.21 5.50
CA SER A 143 47.44 20.00 4.64
C SER A 143 48.87 19.58 4.96
N LYS A 144 49.25 18.43 4.40
CA LYS A 144 50.62 18.05 4.00
C LYS A 144 51.75 18.76 4.78
N GLN A 145 52.06 18.27 5.97
CA GLN A 145 53.31 18.60 6.68
C GLN A 145 54.44 17.60 6.39
N ASN A 146 54.44 16.96 5.21
CA ASN A 146 55.50 16.04 4.79
C ASN A 146 56.17 16.53 3.50
N GLY A 147 56.56 17.81 3.46
CA GLY A 147 57.36 18.37 2.38
C GLY A 147 58.79 18.62 2.86
N ILE A 148 59.79 18.33 2.02
CA ILE A 148 61.23 18.57 2.25
C ILE A 148 61.56 19.99 2.77
N LEU A 149 60.67 20.96 2.52
CA LEU A 149 60.79 22.34 2.98
C LEU A 149 60.83 22.50 4.51
N ASN A 150 60.37 21.51 5.29
CA ASN A 150 60.52 21.50 6.75
C ASN A 150 61.94 21.11 7.20
N ALA A 151 62.67 20.29 6.43
CA ALA A 151 64.02 19.84 6.79
C ALA A 151 65.07 20.94 6.61
N TYR A 152 64.86 21.85 5.66
CA TYR A 152 65.83 22.90 5.31
C TYR A 152 65.39 24.33 5.68
N GLY A 153 64.20 24.49 6.26
CA GLY A 153 63.67 25.79 6.69
C GLY A 153 63.27 26.72 5.54
N LYS A 154 62.38 27.68 5.82
CA LYS A 154 61.98 28.71 4.83
C LYS A 154 63.06 29.79 4.77
N ALA A 155 63.67 29.98 3.60
CA ALA A 155 64.64 31.05 3.37
C ALA A 155 63.98 32.43 3.55
N LYS A 156 64.60 33.29 4.38
CA LYS A 156 64.18 34.69 4.51
C LYS A 156 64.84 35.50 3.39
N LEU A 157 64.03 36.06 2.51
CA LEU A 157 64.51 37.04 1.53
C LEU A 157 65.03 38.26 2.29
N LYS A 158 66.33 38.56 2.15
CA LYS A 158 66.92 39.80 2.68
C LYS A 158 66.35 40.95 1.85
N SER A 159 65.56 41.83 2.46
CA SER A 159 65.14 43.07 1.82
C SER A 159 66.39 43.90 1.55
N THR A 160 66.66 44.19 0.28
CA THR A 160 67.70 45.15 -0.09
C THR A 160 67.29 46.52 0.48
N MET A 161 68.21 47.12 1.24
CA MET A 161 67.99 48.42 1.87
C MET A 161 67.64 49.46 0.79
N LYS A 162 66.44 50.05 0.87
CA LYS A 162 66.14 51.27 0.10
C LYS A 162 66.94 52.41 0.72
N SER A 163 67.83 53.01 -0.05
CA SER A 163 68.54 54.24 0.33
C SER A 163 67.52 55.34 0.64
N LYS A 164 67.69 56.00 1.79
CA LYS A 164 66.99 57.26 2.05
C LYS A 164 67.61 58.36 1.18
N ARG A 165 66.77 59.33 0.81
CA ARG A 165 67.07 60.55 0.04
C ARG A 165 68.39 61.20 0.42
#